data_AF-W9NWA3-F1
#
_entry.id   AF-W9NWA3-F1
#
_cell.length_a   1.000
_cell.length_b   1.000
_cell.length_c   1.000
_cell.angle_alpha   90.00
_cell.angle_beta   90.00
_cell.angle_gamma   90.00
#
_symmetry.space_group_name_H-M   'P 1'
#
loop_
_entity.id
_entity.type
_entity.pdbx_description
1 polymer ?
#
loop_
_entity_poly.entity_id
_entity_poly.type
_entity_poly.pdbx_seq_one_letter_code
_entity_poly.pdbx_strand_id
1 'polypeptide(L)' 'MPKPSETSVFTRTGNTAGHHEKVEKLASQWKGKVIEITVGPKKITFITSPGVQSRGEYSVKNFRAQMEKDGLWEDWKVET' A
#
# COMPACT_ATOMS: atom_id res chain seq x y z
N MET A 1 -7.08 -17.74 -20.20
CA MET A 1 -7.15 -17.69 -18.72
C MET A 1 -7.27 -16.25 -18.29
N PRO A 2 -8.15 -15.89 -17.33
CA PRO A 2 -8.13 -14.56 -16.73
C PRO A 2 -6.77 -14.35 -16.05
N LYS A 3 -6.22 -13.14 -16.11
CA LYS A 3 -4.96 -12.85 -15.44
C LYS A 3 -5.14 -12.98 -13.92
N PRO A 4 -4.17 -13.56 -13.19
CA PRO A 4 -4.25 -13.68 -11.74
C PRO A 4 -4.23 -12.30 -11.07
N SER A 5 -4.68 -12.22 -9.82
CA SER A 5 -4.49 -11.04 -8.98
C SER A 5 -3.01 -10.71 -8.83
N GLU A 6 -2.69 -9.42 -8.77
CA GLU A 6 -1.32 -8.99 -8.46
C GLU A 6 -1.23 -8.58 -6.99
N THR A 7 -0.13 -8.95 -6.35
CA THR A 7 0.16 -8.60 -4.97
C THR A 7 1.42 -7.76 -4.92
N SER A 8 1.37 -6.61 -4.27
CA SER A 8 2.55 -5.77 -3.99
C SER A 8 2.75 -5.68 -2.48
N VAL A 9 3.99 -5.90 -2.03
CA VAL A 9 4.33 -5.93 -0.60
C VAL A 9 5.43 -4.93 -0.31
N PHE A 10 5.27 -4.16 0.76
CA PHE A 10 6.26 -3.21 1.23
C PHE A 10 6.56 -3.49 2.70
N THR A 11 7.84 -3.51 3.05
CA THR A 11 8.29 -3.85 4.40
C THR A 11 8.69 -2.59 5.16
N ARG A 12 8.25 -2.52 6.41
CA ARG A 12 8.60 -1.46 7.35
C ARG A 12 10.04 -1.63 7.79
N THR A 13 10.85 -0.61 7.62
CA THR A 13 12.23 -0.55 8.10
C THR A 13 12.44 0.53 9.17
N GLY A 14 11.60 1.56 9.20
CA GLY A 14 11.64 2.60 10.22
C GLY A 14 10.72 2.29 11.40
N ASN A 15 10.95 2.97 12.51
CA ASN A 15 10.18 2.82 13.75
C ASN A 15 9.59 4.14 14.24
N THR A 16 9.40 5.11 13.34
CA THR A 16 8.96 6.45 13.72
C THR A 16 7.62 6.38 14.45
N ALA A 17 7.55 7.03 15.62
CA ALA A 17 6.40 6.97 16.49
C ALA A 17 5.15 7.56 15.79
N GLY A 18 4.03 6.86 15.88
CA GLY A 18 2.76 7.28 15.28
C GLY A 18 2.67 7.17 13.75
N HIS A 19 3.77 6.87 13.03
CA HIS A 19 3.71 6.67 11.57
C HIS A 19 2.83 5.49 11.19
N HIS A 20 2.91 4.39 11.94
CA HIS A 20 2.07 3.22 11.70
C HIS A 20 0.58 3.54 11.73
N GLU A 21 0.11 4.20 12.80
CA GLU A 21 -1.30 4.57 12.96
C GLU A 21 -1.77 5.53 11.85
N LYS A 22 -0.92 6.46 11.42
CA LYS A 22 -1.21 7.35 10.29
C LYS A 22 -1.37 6.58 8.98
N VAL A 23 -0.52 5.57 8.75
CA VAL A 23 -0.62 4.69 7.56
C VAL A 23 -1.87 3.82 7.62
N GLU A 24 -2.25 3.29 8.78
CA GLU A 24 -3.51 2.55 8.95
C GLU A 24 -4.74 3.42 8.68
N LYS A 25 -4.74 4.66 9.19
CA LYS A 25 -5.79 5.65 8.91
C LYS A 25 -5.85 5.97 7.41
N LEU A 26 -4.71 6.20 6.77
CA LEU A 26 -4.65 6.45 5.32
C LEU A 26 -5.18 5.24 4.53
N ALA A 27 -4.73 4.02 4.83
CA ALA A 27 -5.22 2.80 4.18
C ALA A 27 -6.73 2.63 4.33
N SER A 28 -7.28 2.96 5.50
CA SER A 28 -8.72 2.92 5.76
C SER A 28 -9.52 3.92 4.89
N GLN A 29 -8.96 5.09 4.58
CA GLN A 29 -9.58 6.06 3.65
C GLN A 29 -9.58 5.57 2.19
N TRP A 30 -8.71 4.62 1.87
CA TRP A 30 -8.62 4.00 0.55
C TRP A 30 -9.45 2.72 0.42
N LYS A 31 -10.05 2.25 1.52
CA LYS A 31 -10.93 1.08 1.57
C LYS A 31 -12.15 1.31 0.65
N GLY A 32 -12.37 0.40 -0.30
CA GLY A 32 -13.42 0.52 -1.32
C GLY A 32 -12.96 0.99 -2.70
N LYS A 33 -11.66 1.29 -2.88
CA LYS A 33 -11.05 1.46 -4.20
C LYS A 33 -10.71 0.11 -4.84
N VAL A 34 -10.20 0.16 -6.07
CA VAL A 34 -9.82 -0.99 -6.93
C VAL A 34 -8.78 -1.95 -6.29
N ILE A 35 -8.21 -1.59 -5.14
CA ILE A 35 -7.18 -2.32 -4.43
C ILE A 35 -7.62 -2.62 -2.99
N GLU A 36 -7.30 -3.81 -2.52
CA GLU A 36 -7.37 -4.15 -1.10
C GLU A 36 -6.02 -3.82 -0.46
N ILE A 37 -6.05 -3.12 0.68
CA ILE A 37 -4.84 -2.68 1.40
C ILE A 37 -4.90 -3.25 2.81
N THR A 38 -3.89 -4.03 3.17
CA THR A 38 -3.70 -4.55 4.53
C THR A 38 -2.42 -3.98 5.11
N VAL A 39 -2.54 -3.21 6.20
CA VAL A 39 -1.40 -2.64 6.93
C VAL A 39 -1.14 -3.50 8.15
N GLY A 40 -0.04 -4.23 8.15
CA GLY A 40 0.46 -4.98 9.30
C GLY A 40 1.62 -4.25 9.99
N PRO A 41 2.07 -4.73 11.16
CA PRO A 41 3.09 -4.06 11.97
C PRO A 41 4.45 -3.95 11.24
N LYS A 42 4.73 -4.88 10.33
CA LYS A 42 5.99 -4.95 9.56
C LYS A 42 5.81 -4.83 8.05
N LYS A 43 4.60 -4.98 7.51
CA LYS A 43 4.38 -5.02 6.06
C LYS A 43 3.07 -4.37 5.68
N ILE A 44 3.04 -3.68 4.55
CA ILE A 44 1.81 -3.27 3.87
C ILE A 44 1.66 -4.17 2.64
N THR A 45 0.48 -4.75 2.49
CA THR A 45 0.14 -5.60 1.35
C THR A 45 -0.96 -4.94 0.53
N PHE A 46 -0.78 -4.92 -0.78
CA PHE A 46 -1.75 -4.43 -1.75
C PHE A 46 -2.17 -5.59 -2.65
N ILE A 47 -3.46 -5.86 -2.74
CA ILE A 47 -4.00 -6.91 -3.61
C ILE A 47 -4.88 -6.25 -4.66
N THR A 48 -4.58 -6.51 -5.93
CA THR A 48 -5.36 -6.00 -7.07
C THR A 48 -6.14 -7.14 -7.71
N SER A 49 -7.42 -6.92 -7.97
CA SER A 49 -8.27 -7.96 -8.56
C SER A 49 -7.92 -8.25 -10.02
N PRO A 50 -8.18 -9.48 -10.50
CA PRO A 50 -8.11 -9.83 -11.91
C PRO A 50 -8.83 -8.81 -12.81
N GLY A 51 -8.22 -8.42 -13.92
CA GLY A 51 -8.84 -7.55 -14.92
C GLY A 51 -8.80 -6.04 -14.62
N VAL A 52 -8.32 -5.63 -13.43
CA VAL A 52 -8.17 -4.21 -13.04
C VAL A 52 -6.73 -3.84 -12.66
N GLN A 53 -5.78 -4.70 -13.01
CA GLN A 53 -4.34 -4.58 -12.71
C GLN A 53 -3.75 -3.20 -13.00
N SER A 54 -3.96 -2.64 -14.21
CA SER A 54 -3.43 -1.31 -14.54
C SER A 54 -4.00 -0.19 -13.66
N ARG A 55 -5.27 -0.29 -13.25
CA ARG A 55 -5.88 0.63 -12.27
C ARG A 55 -5.39 0.36 -10.85
N GLY A 56 -5.10 -0.90 -10.54
CA GLY A 56 -4.52 -1.34 -9.28
C GLY A 56 -3.11 -0.78 -9.09
N GLU A 57 -2.23 -0.95 -10.08
CA GLU A 57 -0.88 -0.39 -10.10
C GLU A 57 -0.90 1.13 -9.94
N TYR A 58 -1.78 1.82 -10.65
CA TYR A 58 -1.96 3.26 -10.49
C TYR A 58 -2.40 3.64 -9.07
N SER A 59 -3.28 2.85 -8.45
CA SER A 59 -3.74 3.08 -7.08
C SER A 59 -2.61 2.86 -6.06
N VAL A 60 -1.77 1.84 -6.24
CA VAL A 60 -0.58 1.58 -5.40
C VAL A 60 0.42 2.74 -5.53
N LYS A 61 0.69 3.21 -6.74
CA LYS A 61 1.57 4.37 -6.98
C LYS A 61 1.04 5.63 -6.32
N ASN A 62 -0.26 5.91 -6.42
CA ASN A 62 -0.85 7.08 -5.79
C ASN A 62 -0.86 6.98 -4.25
N PHE A 63 -1.11 5.80 -3.70
CA PHE A 63 -1.03 5.59 -2.25
C PHE A 63 0.39 5.86 -1.74
N ARG A 64 1.39 5.32 -2.44
CA ARG A 64 2.80 5.59 -2.17
C ARG A 64 3.11 7.09 -2.26
N ALA A 65 2.71 7.76 -3.33
CA ALA A 65 2.96 9.20 -3.50
C ALA A 65 2.33 10.03 -2.37
N GLN A 66 1.16 9.64 -1.88
CA GLN A 66 0.52 10.28 -0.73
C GLN A 66 1.34 10.04 0.56
N MET A 67 1.81 8.81 0.79
CA MET A 67 2.70 8.52 1.92
C MET A 67 4.02 9.30 1.85
N GLU A 68 4.61 9.46 0.66
CA GLU A 68 5.84 10.24 0.45
C GLU A 68 5.56 11.72 0.77
N LYS A 69 4.44 12.28 0.30
CA LYS A 69 4.02 13.64 0.61
C LYS A 69 3.80 13.88 2.11
N ASP A 70 3.25 12.88 2.81
CA ASP A 70 2.97 12.95 4.24
C ASP A 70 4.18 12.59 5.13
N GLY A 71 5.35 12.30 4.52
CA GLY A 71 6.57 11.88 5.23
C GLY A 71 6.46 10.49 5.87
N LEU A 72 5.43 9.72 5.53
CA LEU A 72 5.19 8.39 6.09
C LEU A 72 6.00 7.31 5.38
N TRP A 73 6.41 7.55 4.13
CA TRP A 73 7.10 6.55 3.29
C TRP A 73 8.53 6.24 3.74
N GLU A 74 9.19 7.14 4.46
CA GLU A 74 10.58 6.92 4.91
C GLU A 74 10.73 5.67 5.81
N ASP A 75 9.66 5.30 6.49
CA ASP A 75 9.59 4.10 7.32
C ASP A 75 9.42 2.80 6.51
N TRP A 76 9.23 2.85 5.18
CA TRP A 76 8.85 1.70 4.35
C TRP A 76 9.77 1.54 3.13
N LYS A 77 10.18 0.31 2.85
CA LYS A 77 10.96 -0.05 1.65
C LYS A 77 10.24 -1.09 0.81
N VAL A 78 10.46 -1.01 -0.49
CA VAL A 78 10.06 -2.06 -1.43
C VAL A 78 10.98 -3.27 -1.19
N GLU A 79 10.42 -4.46 -1.00
CA GLU A 79 11.22 -5.68 -1.12
C GLU A 79 11.59 -5.84 -2.61
N THR A 80 12.86 -5.63 -2.95
CA THR A 80 13.44 -5.99 -4.25
C THR A 80 13.70 -7.48 -4.34
#